data_AF-A0A1H8FS05-F1
#
_entry.id   AF-A0A1H8FS05-F1
#
_cell.length_a   1.000
_cell.length_b   1.000
_cell.length_c   1.000
_cell.angle_alpha   90.00
_cell.angle_beta   90.00
_cell.angle_gamma   90.00
#
_symmetry.space_group_name_H-M   'P 1'
#
loop_
_entity.id
_entity.type
_entity.pdbx_description
1 polymer ?
#
loop_
_entity_poly.entity_id
_entity_poly.type
_entity_poly.pdbx_seq_one_letter_code
_entity_poly.pdbx_strand_id
1 'polypeptide(L)'
;MIDRLSLRVGNRDYAEENGTYGATTLRPRHVQLGPDALKLRYPGKGGATIKRSLRDKRLAQVLHQLDDLPGATLVTWLDDAGAAHEVTSTQVNELLHDITGQDGFTAKTFRTWNGTTAAMEIALKEDRLTIKAMAEAAANRLGNTPTIARNSYIHPDAIALTDCDPDDRAALADAAPDRRGLRIAERAVLHLLTD
;
A
#
# COMPACT_ATOMS: atom_id res chain seq x y z
N MET A 1 -5.68 -4.60 -4.39
CA MET A 1 -4.31 -4.47 -4.95
C MET A 1 -3.51 -3.33 -4.32
N ILE A 2 -3.99 -2.08 -4.36
CA ILE A 2 -3.27 -0.88 -3.86
C ILE A 2 -2.78 -1.06 -2.42
N ASP A 3 -3.70 -1.37 -1.50
CA ASP A 3 -3.39 -1.55 -0.09
C ASP A 3 -2.39 -2.68 0.18
N ARG A 4 -2.76 -3.91 -0.17
CA ARG A 4 -2.00 -5.14 0.12
C ARG A 4 -0.57 -5.16 -0.44
N LEU A 5 -0.29 -4.36 -1.47
CA LEU A 5 1.04 -4.23 -2.08
C LEU A 5 1.69 -2.86 -1.82
N SER A 6 1.00 -1.97 -1.11
CA SER A 6 1.38 -0.59 -0.83
C SER A 6 1.74 0.21 -2.08
N LEU A 7 1.01 -0.02 -3.19
CA LEU A 7 1.29 0.63 -4.46
C LEU A 7 0.92 2.11 -4.40
N ARG A 8 1.64 2.94 -5.17
CA ARG A 8 1.13 4.26 -5.55
C ARG A 8 -0.02 4.08 -6.52
N VAL A 9 -1.04 4.94 -6.44
CA VAL A 9 -2.19 4.87 -7.37
C VAL A 9 -1.75 5.01 -8.83
N GLY A 10 -0.85 5.96 -9.12
CA GLY A 10 -0.43 6.26 -10.49
C GLY A 10 -1.28 7.37 -11.11
N ASN A 11 -0.74 8.04 -12.13
CA ASN A 11 -1.45 9.04 -12.92
C ASN A 11 -0.98 8.84 -14.37
N ARG A 12 -1.91 8.97 -15.32
CA ARG A 12 -1.67 8.67 -16.74
C ARG A 12 -0.62 9.61 -17.34
N ASP A 13 -0.84 10.91 -17.25
CA ASP A 13 0.05 11.94 -17.82
C ASP A 13 1.48 11.77 -17.27
N TYR A 14 1.59 11.57 -15.96
CA TYR A 14 2.89 11.32 -15.33
C TYR A 14 3.55 10.04 -15.84
N ALA A 15 2.78 8.98 -16.09
CA ALA A 15 3.31 7.71 -16.58
C ALA A 15 3.76 7.77 -18.04
N GLU A 16 3.03 8.50 -18.89
CA GLU A 16 3.37 8.72 -20.29
C GLU A 16 4.63 9.59 -20.42
N GLU A 17 4.73 10.66 -19.64
CA GLU A 17 5.88 11.58 -19.66
C GLU A 17 7.15 10.94 -19.07
N ASN A 18 7.04 10.25 -17.93
CA ASN A 18 8.20 9.82 -17.16
C ASN A 18 8.55 8.33 -17.36
N GLY A 19 7.70 7.56 -18.04
CA GLY A 19 7.87 6.12 -18.17
C GLY A 19 7.85 5.36 -16.83
N THR A 20 7.17 5.91 -15.82
CA THR A 20 7.03 5.31 -14.49
C THR A 20 5.58 5.01 -14.15
N TYR A 21 5.32 3.92 -13.45
CA TYR A 21 3.96 3.39 -13.31
C TYR A 21 3.47 3.32 -11.85
N GLY A 22 2.15 3.33 -11.69
CA GLY A 22 1.43 3.04 -10.45
C GLY A 22 0.28 2.06 -10.74
N ALA A 23 -0.50 1.72 -9.71
CA ALA A 23 -1.54 0.70 -9.78
C ALA A 23 -2.51 0.84 -10.97
N THR A 24 -2.96 2.05 -11.28
CA THR A 24 -3.90 2.34 -12.38
C THR A 24 -3.23 2.44 -13.75
N THR A 25 -1.90 2.58 -13.79
CA THR A 25 -1.13 2.70 -15.04
C THR A 25 -0.26 1.48 -15.32
N LEU A 26 -0.39 0.42 -14.52
CA LEU A 26 0.24 -0.87 -14.82
C LEU A 26 -0.23 -1.37 -16.18
N ARG A 27 0.64 -2.07 -16.89
CA ARG A 27 0.36 -2.68 -18.18
C ARG A 27 0.49 -4.20 -18.05
N PRO A 28 -0.11 -5.01 -18.94
CA PRO A 28 0.03 -6.47 -18.94
C PRO A 28 1.48 -6.96 -18.74
N ARG A 29 2.43 -6.38 -19.47
CA ARG A 29 3.87 -6.69 -19.35
C ARG A 29 4.50 -6.47 -17.97
N HIS A 30 3.86 -5.71 -17.08
CA HIS A 30 4.34 -5.42 -15.73
C HIS A 30 3.93 -6.46 -14.70
N VAL A 31 3.02 -7.38 -15.07
CA VAL A 31 2.49 -8.41 -14.19
C VAL A 31 2.83 -9.80 -14.72
N GLN A 32 3.15 -10.71 -13.80
CA GLN A 32 3.17 -12.14 -14.05
C GLN A 32 2.11 -12.76 -13.15
N LEU A 33 1.08 -13.35 -13.76
CA LEU A 33 -0.04 -13.97 -13.07
C LEU A 33 0.17 -15.48 -12.98
N GLY A 34 0.07 -16.02 -11.77
CA GLY A 34 -0.04 -17.46 -11.50
C GLY A 34 -1.48 -17.85 -11.15
N PRO A 35 -1.74 -19.11 -10.77
CA PRO A 35 -3.09 -19.57 -10.45
C PRO A 35 -3.66 -18.96 -9.15
N ASP A 36 -2.79 -18.64 -8.18
CA ASP A 36 -3.18 -18.11 -6.87
C ASP A 36 -2.30 -16.96 -6.36
N ALA A 37 -1.44 -16.42 -7.23
CA ALA A 37 -0.50 -15.38 -6.89
C ALA A 37 -0.21 -14.48 -8.07
N LEU A 38 0.25 -13.26 -7.79
CA LEU A 38 0.79 -12.34 -8.78
C LEU A 38 2.18 -11.85 -8.39
N LYS A 39 2.98 -11.52 -9.40
CA LYS A 39 4.24 -10.80 -9.25
C LYS A 39 4.20 -9.55 -10.12
N LEU A 40 4.58 -8.41 -9.56
CA LEU A 40 4.70 -7.14 -10.27
C LEU A 40 6.18 -6.77 -10.42
N ARG A 41 6.55 -6.29 -11.61
CA ARG A 41 7.87 -5.74 -11.90
C ARG A 41 7.75 -4.58 -12.89
N TYR A 42 8.05 -3.36 -12.45
CA TYR A 42 7.92 -2.16 -13.29
C TYR A 42 8.77 -0.99 -12.76
N PRO A 43 9.14 -0.01 -13.62
CA PRO A 43 9.77 1.22 -13.15
C PRO A 43 8.74 2.09 -12.42
N GLY A 44 9.00 2.42 -11.15
CA GLY A 44 8.17 3.31 -10.34
C GLY A 44 8.72 4.73 -10.29
N LYS A 45 8.02 5.60 -9.55
CA LYS A 45 8.42 7.00 -9.33
C LYS A 45 9.91 7.09 -8.92
N GLY A 46 10.66 7.97 -9.60
CA GLY A 46 12.11 8.12 -9.39
C GLY A 46 12.97 7.07 -10.11
N GLY A 47 12.40 6.31 -11.05
CA GLY A 47 13.12 5.33 -11.88
C GLY A 47 13.45 4.00 -11.21
N ALA A 48 13.22 3.88 -9.90
CA ALA A 48 13.48 2.64 -9.16
C ALA A 48 12.57 1.50 -9.65
N THR A 49 13.15 0.31 -9.85
CA THR A 49 12.36 -0.89 -10.19
C THR A 49 11.58 -1.37 -8.97
N ILE A 50 10.25 -1.33 -9.05
CA ILE A 50 9.36 -1.88 -8.04
C ILE A 50 9.18 -3.38 -8.30
N LYS A 51 9.37 -4.19 -7.26
CA LYS A 51 9.10 -5.63 -7.25
C LYS A 51 8.14 -5.94 -6.12
N ARG A 52 7.01 -6.58 -6.43
CA ARG A 52 6.00 -6.95 -5.43
C ARG A 52 5.46 -8.35 -5.74
N SER A 53 5.08 -9.09 -4.70
CA SER A 53 4.40 -10.37 -4.86
C SER A 53 3.29 -10.49 -3.83
N LEU A 54 2.18 -11.09 -4.24
CA LEU A 54 1.03 -11.35 -3.38
C LEU A 54 0.43 -12.68 -3.77
N ARG A 55 0.21 -13.56 -2.78
CA ARG A 55 -0.63 -14.74 -2.92
C ARG A 55 -2.05 -14.33 -2.54
N ASP A 56 -2.93 -14.31 -3.53
CA ASP A 56 -4.35 -14.01 -3.38
C ASP A 56 -5.08 -14.58 -4.60
N LYS A 57 -5.75 -15.71 -4.41
CA LYS A 57 -6.43 -16.44 -5.49
C LYS A 57 -7.51 -15.60 -6.15
N ARG A 58 -8.31 -14.87 -5.37
CA ARG A 58 -9.42 -14.07 -5.89
C ARG A 58 -8.87 -12.93 -6.74
N LEU A 59 -7.86 -12.22 -6.25
CA LEU A 59 -7.24 -11.12 -7.01
C LEU A 59 -6.54 -11.65 -8.27
N ALA A 60 -5.81 -12.77 -8.19
CA ALA A 60 -5.16 -13.35 -9.36
C ALA A 60 -6.19 -13.72 -10.46
N GLN A 61 -7.31 -14.35 -10.09
CA GLN A 61 -8.39 -14.69 -11.03
C GLN A 61 -9.02 -13.46 -11.69
N VAL A 62 -9.31 -12.41 -10.91
CA VAL A 62 -9.84 -11.15 -11.46
C VAL A 62 -8.82 -10.52 -12.42
N LEU A 63 -7.54 -10.47 -12.05
CA LEU A 63 -6.52 -9.89 -12.92
C LEU A 63 -6.30 -10.71 -14.21
N HIS A 64 -6.44 -12.03 -14.19
CA HIS A 64 -6.43 -12.84 -15.43
C HIS A 64 -7.54 -12.43 -16.39
N GLN A 65 -8.76 -12.27 -15.88
CA GLN A 65 -9.90 -11.83 -16.70
C GLN A 65 -9.69 -10.43 -17.31
N LEU A 66 -9.02 -9.54 -16.56
CA LEU A 66 -8.72 -8.19 -17.03
C LEU A 66 -7.56 -8.16 -18.04
N ASP A 67 -6.58 -9.06 -17.92
CA ASP A 67 -5.44 -9.17 -18.84
C ASP A 67 -5.86 -9.64 -20.24
N ASP A 68 -6.97 -10.37 -20.34
CA ASP A 68 -7.58 -10.79 -21.60
C ASP A 68 -8.33 -9.65 -22.33
N LEU A 69 -8.58 -8.52 -21.66
CA LEU A 69 -9.31 -7.39 -22.24
C LEU A 69 -8.40 -6.53 -23.13
N PRO A 70 -8.94 -5.95 -24.23
CA PRO A 70 -8.19 -4.97 -25.01
C PRO A 70 -7.96 -3.70 -24.19
N GLY A 71 -6.74 -3.13 -24.24
CA GLY A 71 -6.42 -1.90 -23.53
C GLY A 71 -4.92 -1.71 -23.33
N ALA A 72 -4.50 -0.48 -23.00
CA ALA A 72 -3.09 -0.20 -22.72
C ALA A 72 -2.71 -0.49 -21.25
N THR A 73 -3.69 -0.52 -20.34
CA THR A 73 -3.48 -0.77 -18.91
C THR A 73 -4.12 -2.08 -18.44
N LEU A 74 -3.58 -2.63 -17.34
CA LEU A 74 -3.98 -3.91 -16.76
C LEU A 74 -5.39 -3.88 -16.17
N VAL A 75 -5.84 -2.72 -15.67
CA VAL A 75 -7.16 -2.58 -15.06
C VAL A 75 -8.04 -1.79 -16.01
N THR A 76 -8.65 -2.52 -16.94
CA THR A 76 -9.52 -2.01 -18.00
C THR A 76 -10.90 -2.63 -17.85
N TRP A 77 -11.96 -1.91 -18.22
CA TRP A 77 -13.33 -2.45 -18.29
C TRP A 77 -13.94 -2.13 -19.67
N LEU A 78 -14.94 -2.91 -20.08
CA LEU A 78 -15.68 -2.67 -21.31
C LEU A 78 -17.04 -2.05 -20.98
N ASP A 79 -17.43 -1.00 -21.70
CA ASP A 79 -18.79 -0.46 -21.63
C ASP A 79 -19.79 -1.31 -22.42
N ASP A 80 -21.06 -0.89 -22.39
CA ASP A 80 -22.16 -1.58 -23.09
C ASP A 80 -21.97 -1.62 -24.62
N ALA A 81 -21.16 -0.72 -25.18
CA ALA A 81 -20.80 -0.68 -26.60
C ALA A 81 -19.55 -1.53 -26.92
N GLY A 82 -18.94 -2.16 -25.90
CA GLY A 82 -17.71 -2.93 -26.03
C GLY A 82 -16.44 -2.09 -26.11
N ALA A 83 -16.51 -0.78 -25.84
CA ALA A 83 -15.34 0.08 -25.83
C ALA A 83 -14.56 -0.07 -24.51
N ALA A 84 -13.24 -0.12 -24.63
CA ALA A 84 -12.34 -0.30 -23.50
C ALA A 84 -12.02 1.01 -22.78
N HIS A 85 -12.15 0.99 -21.46
CA HIS A 85 -11.92 2.13 -20.57
C HIS A 85 -10.95 1.77 -19.47
N GLU A 86 -9.92 2.60 -19.30
CA GLU A 86 -8.95 2.44 -18.22
C GLU A 86 -9.54 2.92 -16.88
N VAL A 87 -9.18 2.26 -15.79
CA VAL A 87 -9.47 2.79 -14.45
C VAL A 87 -8.48 3.91 -14.11
N THR A 88 -9.00 5.09 -13.81
CA THR A 88 -8.18 6.27 -13.49
C THR A 88 -7.94 6.44 -11.98
N SER A 89 -6.95 7.25 -11.61
CA SER A 89 -6.71 7.58 -10.20
C SER A 89 -7.82 8.42 -9.58
N THR A 90 -8.50 9.24 -10.38
CA THR A 90 -9.67 10.01 -9.97
C THR A 90 -10.78 9.06 -9.55
N GLN A 91 -11.16 8.11 -10.40
CA GLN A 91 -12.18 7.10 -10.09
C GLN A 91 -11.84 6.26 -8.85
N VAL A 92 -10.56 5.93 -8.64
CA VAL A 92 -10.13 5.24 -7.41
C VAL A 92 -10.37 6.09 -6.17
N ASN A 93 -10.04 7.39 -6.22
CA ASN A 93 -10.23 8.26 -5.06
C ASN A 93 -11.71 8.61 -4.83
N GLU A 94 -12.51 8.76 -5.90
CA GLU A 94 -13.97 8.91 -5.82
C GLU A 94 -14.60 7.69 -5.13
N LEU A 95 -14.25 6.48 -5.57
CA LEU A 95 -14.74 5.25 -4.93
C LEU A 95 -14.33 5.17 -3.44
N LEU A 96 -13.10 5.61 -3.10
CA LEU A 96 -12.67 5.62 -1.70
C LEU A 96 -13.48 6.62 -0.88
N HIS A 97 -13.78 7.79 -1.43
CA HIS A 97 -14.65 8.77 -0.78
C HIS A 97 -16.07 8.20 -0.57
N ASP A 98 -16.65 7.56 -1.58
CA ASP A 98 -17.99 6.97 -1.50
C ASP A 98 -18.09 5.86 -0.44
N ILE A 99 -17.04 5.03 -0.31
CA ILE A 99 -17.00 3.95 0.67
C ILE A 99 -16.80 4.48 2.09
N THR A 100 -15.98 5.50 2.30
CA THR A 100 -15.64 5.99 3.64
C THR A 100 -16.59 7.08 4.13
N GLY A 101 -17.21 7.83 3.23
CA GLY A 101 -17.96 9.05 3.55
C GLY A 101 -17.10 10.15 4.16
N GLN A 102 -15.77 10.08 4.00
CA GLN A 102 -14.82 10.99 4.64
C GLN A 102 -13.96 11.73 3.62
N ASP A 103 -13.91 13.04 3.76
CA ASP A 103 -12.95 13.88 3.04
C ASP A 103 -11.52 13.56 3.50
N GLY A 104 -10.58 13.57 2.55
CA GLY A 104 -9.16 13.34 2.81
C GLY A 104 -8.71 11.87 2.76
N PHE A 105 -9.62 10.90 2.72
CA PHE A 105 -9.27 9.53 2.37
C PHE A 105 -8.96 9.42 0.88
N THR A 106 -7.71 9.08 0.58
CA THR A 106 -7.23 8.88 -0.79
C THR A 106 -6.42 7.60 -0.86
N ALA A 107 -6.01 7.20 -2.06
CA ALA A 107 -5.10 6.07 -2.22
C ALA A 107 -3.75 6.27 -1.47
N LYS A 108 -3.37 7.52 -1.15
CA LYS A 108 -2.19 7.81 -0.31
C LYS A 108 -2.38 7.30 1.13
N THR A 109 -3.61 7.26 1.64
CA THR A 109 -3.92 6.82 3.01
C THR A 109 -3.49 5.37 3.24
N PHE A 110 -3.63 4.49 2.26
CA PHE A 110 -3.10 3.12 2.38
C PHE A 110 -1.58 3.10 2.58
N ARG A 111 -0.84 4.05 2.00
CA ARG A 111 0.62 4.09 2.14
C ARG A 111 1.05 4.68 3.48
N THR A 112 0.33 5.66 4.03
CA THR A 112 0.60 6.17 5.39
C THR A 112 0.24 5.12 6.44
N TRP A 113 -0.87 4.40 6.25
CA TRP A 113 -1.24 3.25 7.08
C TRP A 113 -0.18 2.15 7.05
N ASN A 114 0.22 1.70 5.86
CA ASN A 114 1.21 0.64 5.70
C ASN A 114 2.62 1.05 6.16
N GLY A 115 3.00 2.33 6.03
CA GLY A 115 4.25 2.86 6.56
C GLY A 115 4.28 2.83 8.09
N THR A 116 3.22 3.34 8.71
CA THR A 116 3.04 3.35 10.17
C THR A 116 2.99 1.93 10.73
N THR A 117 2.24 1.04 10.09
CA THR A 117 2.14 -0.37 10.49
C THR A 117 3.49 -1.09 10.37
N ALA A 118 4.25 -0.85 9.30
CA ALA A 118 5.58 -1.44 9.16
C ALA A 118 6.57 -0.92 10.22
N ALA A 119 6.45 0.34 10.63
CA ALA A 119 7.21 0.90 11.74
C ALA A 119 6.80 0.24 13.07
N MET A 120 5.49 0.05 13.31
CA MET A 120 4.97 -0.65 14.48
C MET A 120 5.42 -2.10 14.54
N GLU A 121 5.48 -2.82 13.41
CA GLU A 121 6.03 -4.19 13.35
C GLU A 121 7.46 -4.27 13.94
N ILE A 122 8.29 -3.23 13.74
CA ILE A 122 9.63 -3.13 14.35
C ILE A 122 9.53 -2.73 15.83
N ALA A 123 8.65 -1.77 16.16
CA ALA A 123 8.44 -1.32 17.53
C ALA A 123 7.99 -2.43 18.47
N LEU A 124 7.26 -3.44 17.99
CA LEU A 124 6.82 -4.56 18.82
C LEU A 124 7.85 -5.70 18.90
N LYS A 125 8.90 -5.67 18.09
CA LYS A 125 9.87 -6.77 17.97
C LYS A 125 11.23 -6.46 18.58
N GLU A 126 11.70 -5.21 18.46
CA GLU A 126 13.05 -4.84 18.85
C GLU A 126 13.11 -4.31 20.29
N ASP A 127 13.97 -4.89 21.12
CA ASP A 127 14.22 -4.36 22.48
C ASP A 127 14.78 -2.93 22.40
N ARG A 128 15.77 -2.70 21.53
CA ARG A 128 16.33 -1.36 21.30
C ARG A 128 15.77 -0.74 20.03
N LEU A 129 14.64 -0.05 20.18
CA LEU A 129 14.01 0.63 19.06
C LEU A 129 14.80 1.87 18.63
N THR A 130 14.91 2.08 17.33
CA THR A 130 15.48 3.31 16.78
C THR A 130 14.62 3.84 15.64
N ILE A 131 14.55 5.18 15.51
CA ILE A 131 13.86 5.84 14.41
C ILE A 131 14.39 5.34 13.05
N LYS A 132 15.69 5.06 12.98
CA LYS A 132 16.34 4.51 11.78
C LYS A 132 15.72 3.16 11.37
N ALA A 133 15.61 2.22 12.30
CA ALA A 133 15.05 0.89 12.03
C ALA A 133 13.57 0.99 11.57
N MET A 134 12.78 1.84 12.22
CA MET A 134 11.39 2.10 11.84
C MET A 134 11.28 2.70 10.43
N ALA A 135 12.11 3.69 10.12
CA ALA A 135 12.17 4.34 8.82
C ALA A 135 12.59 3.39 7.70
N GLU A 136 13.56 2.50 7.96
CA GLU A 136 14.00 1.47 7.02
C GLU A 136 12.91 0.44 6.75
N ALA A 137 12.19 -0.02 7.77
CA ALA A 137 11.05 -0.93 7.59
C ALA A 137 9.93 -0.32 6.75
N ALA A 138 9.53 0.91 7.05
CA ALA A 138 8.54 1.64 6.25
C ALA A 138 9.03 1.88 4.82
N ALA A 139 10.31 2.27 4.63
CA ALA A 139 10.91 2.45 3.31
C ALA A 139 10.88 1.17 2.47
N ASN A 140 11.27 0.04 3.06
CA ASN A 140 11.25 -1.27 2.40
C ASN A 140 9.83 -1.66 1.98
N ARG A 141 8.84 -1.49 2.87
CA ARG A 141 7.42 -1.75 2.57
C ARG A 141 6.92 -0.88 1.42
N LEU A 142 7.23 0.41 1.44
CA LEU A 142 6.63 1.40 0.54
C LEU A 142 7.40 1.65 -0.77
N GLY A 143 8.66 1.19 -0.87
CA GLY A 143 9.56 1.52 -1.97
C GLY A 143 9.92 3.02 -1.96
N ASN A 144 10.35 3.53 -0.81
CA ASN A 144 10.80 4.91 -0.60
C ASN A 144 12.23 4.92 -0.04
N THR A 145 12.85 6.10 0.07
CA THR A 145 14.01 6.27 0.96
C THR A 145 13.56 6.31 2.43
N PRO A 146 14.42 5.93 3.40
CA PRO A 146 14.11 6.03 4.83
C PRO A 146 13.68 7.44 5.25
N THR A 147 14.35 8.47 4.74
CA THR A 147 13.99 9.88 5.02
C THR A 147 12.58 10.23 4.55
N ILE A 148 12.18 9.83 3.33
CA ILE A 148 10.83 10.07 2.82
C ILE A 148 9.81 9.25 3.61
N ALA A 149 10.12 8.00 3.95
CA ALA A 149 9.23 7.15 4.73
C ALA A 149 8.94 7.77 6.10
N ARG A 150 9.99 8.14 6.85
CA ARG A 150 9.88 8.82 8.15
C ARG A 150 9.05 10.08 8.08
N ASN A 151 9.37 10.98 7.16
CA ASN A 151 8.80 12.34 7.17
C ASN A 151 7.38 12.42 6.59
N SER A 152 6.87 11.37 5.95
CA SER A 152 5.61 11.46 5.19
C SER A 152 4.69 10.24 5.29
N TYR A 153 5.15 9.13 5.87
CA TYR A 153 4.39 7.88 5.87
C TYR A 153 4.37 7.15 7.21
N ILE A 154 5.05 7.63 8.24
CA ILE A 154 4.98 7.08 9.59
C ILE A 154 4.28 8.10 10.48
N HIS A 155 3.26 7.69 11.21
CA HIS A 155 2.59 8.55 12.17
C HIS A 155 3.57 8.98 13.28
N PRO A 156 3.59 10.26 13.69
CA PRO A 156 4.48 10.74 14.76
C PRO A 156 4.38 9.93 16.05
N ASP A 157 3.17 9.53 16.47
CA ASP A 157 2.99 8.76 17.71
C ASP A 157 3.64 7.37 17.65
N ALA A 158 3.68 6.75 16.47
CA ALA A 158 4.43 5.51 16.29
C ALA A 158 5.94 5.76 16.45
N ILE A 159 6.45 6.91 15.98
CA ILE A 159 7.86 7.29 16.17
C ILE A 159 8.15 7.54 17.64
N ALA A 160 7.22 8.17 18.38
CA ALA A 160 7.39 8.50 19.80
C ALA A 160 7.59 7.24 20.67
N LEU A 161 7.19 6.05 20.20
CA LEU A 161 7.47 4.78 20.87
C LEU A 161 8.98 4.51 21.04
N THR A 162 9.88 5.24 20.37
CA THR A 162 11.33 5.13 20.67
C THR A 162 11.69 5.59 22.07
N ASP A 163 10.82 6.36 22.72
CA ASP A 163 11.00 6.86 24.07
C ASP A 163 10.31 5.97 25.12
N CYS A 164 9.66 4.88 24.69
CA CYS A 164 8.98 3.91 25.55
C CYS A 164 9.82 2.65 25.76
N ASP A 165 9.72 2.09 26.97
CA ASP A 165 10.38 0.82 27.29
C ASP A 165 9.76 -0.34 26.49
N PRO A 166 10.51 -1.44 26.25
CA PRO A 166 9.99 -2.62 25.55
C PRO A 166 8.69 -3.17 26.14
N ASP A 167 8.57 -3.17 27.47
CA ASP A 167 7.40 -3.70 28.18
C ASP A 167 6.16 -2.83 27.94
N ASP A 168 6.30 -1.51 27.89
CA ASP A 168 5.19 -0.59 27.57
C ASP A 168 4.70 -0.79 26.13
N ARG A 169 5.63 -0.99 25.19
CA ARG A 169 5.30 -1.28 23.79
C ARG A 169 4.61 -2.63 23.62
N ALA A 170 5.02 -3.63 24.39
CA ALA A 170 4.35 -4.93 24.41
C ALA A 170 2.94 -4.82 25.00
N ALA A 171 2.79 -4.11 26.12
CA ALA A 171 1.51 -3.87 26.76
C ALA A 171 0.51 -3.15 25.84
N LEU A 172 0.97 -2.19 25.03
CA LEU A 172 0.16 -1.55 23.99
C LEU A 172 -0.40 -2.57 22.98
N ALA A 173 0.40 -3.53 22.53
CA ALA A 173 -0.07 -4.55 21.58
C ALA A 173 -1.03 -5.54 22.23
N ASP A 174 -0.83 -5.88 23.49
CA ASP A 174 -1.67 -6.81 24.25
C ASP A 174 -3.02 -6.19 24.62
N ALA A 175 -3.05 -4.89 24.92
CA ALA A 175 -4.28 -4.13 25.18
C ALA A 175 -5.11 -3.87 23.91
N ALA A 176 -4.50 -3.97 22.72
CA ALA A 176 -5.17 -3.69 21.46
C ALA A 176 -6.34 -4.67 21.21
N PRO A 177 -7.60 -4.17 21.11
CA PRO A 177 -8.77 -5.03 20.96
C PRO A 177 -8.68 -5.91 19.72
N ASP A 178 -9.11 -7.17 19.82
CA ASP A 178 -9.18 -8.04 18.65
C ASP A 178 -10.18 -7.47 17.63
N ARG A 179 -9.74 -7.43 16.37
CA ARG A 179 -10.51 -6.90 15.25
C ARG A 179 -10.25 -7.76 14.03
N ARG A 180 -11.29 -8.50 13.62
CA ARG A 180 -11.22 -9.43 12.48
C ARG A 180 -10.67 -8.73 11.24
N GLY A 181 -9.63 -9.32 10.66
CA GLY A 181 -9.00 -8.82 9.43
C GLY A 181 -7.81 -7.90 9.65
N LEU A 182 -7.51 -7.50 10.89
CA LEU A 182 -6.32 -6.71 11.24
C LEU A 182 -5.22 -7.58 11.87
N ARG A 183 -3.99 -7.37 11.41
CA ARG A 183 -2.76 -7.95 11.99
C ARG A 183 -2.45 -7.31 13.34
N ILE A 184 -1.59 -7.94 14.14
CA ILE A 184 -1.19 -7.44 15.47
C ILE A 184 -0.73 -5.98 15.40
N ALA A 185 0.21 -5.66 14.50
CA ALA A 185 0.71 -4.30 14.32
C ALA A 185 -0.38 -3.31 13.86
N GLU A 186 -1.36 -3.76 13.07
CA GLU A 186 -2.48 -2.91 12.64
C GLU A 186 -3.41 -2.58 13.80
N ARG A 187 -3.66 -3.55 14.69
CA ARG A 187 -4.46 -3.34 15.90
C ARG A 187 -3.73 -2.44 16.89
N ALA A 188 -2.43 -2.64 17.08
CA ALA A 188 -1.60 -1.81 17.95
C ALA A 188 -1.55 -0.35 17.45
N VAL A 189 -1.38 -0.13 16.14
CA VAL A 189 -1.48 1.22 15.56
C VAL A 189 -2.87 1.80 15.79
N LEU A 190 -3.93 1.01 15.58
CA LEU A 190 -5.29 1.52 15.75
C LEU A 190 -5.56 1.91 17.20
N HIS A 191 -5.14 1.10 18.15
CA HIS A 191 -5.26 1.39 19.58
C HIS A 191 -4.47 2.65 19.97
N LEU A 192 -3.20 2.73 19.55
CA LEU A 192 -2.33 3.89 19.77
C LEU A 192 -2.96 5.21 19.29
N LEU A 193 -3.70 5.18 18.19
CA LEU A 193 -4.28 6.39 17.56
C LEU A 193 -5.71 6.68 18.01
N THR A 194 -6.32 5.82 18.82
CA THR A 194 -7.69 5.99 19.32
C THR A 194 -7.77 6.22 20.82
N ASP A 195 -6.68 6.00 21.53
CA ASP A 195 -6.50 6.34 22.94
C ASP A 195 -6.09 7.82 23.11
#